data_AF-D2V348-F1
#
_entry.id   AF-D2V348-F1
#
_cell.length_a   1.000
_cell.length_b   1.000
_cell.length_c   1.000
_cell.angle_alpha   90.00
_cell.angle_beta   90.00
_cell.angle_gamma   90.00
#
_symmetry.space_group_name_H-M   'P 1'
#
loop_
_entity.id
_entity.type
_entity.pdbx_description
1 polymer ?
#
loop_
_entity_poly.entity_id
_entity_poly.type
_entity_poly.pdbx_seq_one_letter_code
_entity_poly.pdbx_strand_id
1 'polypeptide(L)'
;MRRNNLKLVESLMNSSQIKQVVQQLMMNGVATKSSLSLQNRMMERGFSMKISPIRSSVANTLNNHQQQEKQQEKQNSTNNNNGNKKKKSFFGKLLMIGGVIGGLLTVGYYYAKVTEKVSHEKFNDKSFTCVHRDGKTKKEILSTYRHHFQMSMPPIAMSSNMCVVDLGKSELMIYNPVELTDIVKNELKRLGKVKLIILPNSSHLKYASQYLKYFILENKDGKLEKPFIYCPYPNKQTVIDNLYSKLSAEYPELKKEDVAKCIYTLPSDNSTTPREWPRDWQTQFDLQVVTGLNLNEVVMCHKPTKTLIACDTVMDWKEPITIKVDDPNHTPVSVHYGKLLDLYGKGPTIPKSFRALITDKNQAVQDFTKIFTWNWEHIIMAHGNNLITQNPEQVRKLKLDYSEALSENLKL
;
A
#
# COMPACT_ATOMS: atom_id res chain seq x y z
N MET A 1 -16.35 16.77 36.42
CA MET A 1 -15.83 16.20 35.15
C MET A 1 -14.29 16.15 35.03
N ARG A 2 -13.52 17.21 35.35
CA ARG A 2 -12.04 17.21 35.16
C ARG A 2 -11.21 16.23 36.01
N ARG A 3 -11.63 15.92 37.26
CA ARG A 3 -10.89 14.99 38.15
C ARG A 3 -11.03 13.50 37.78
N ASN A 4 -12.15 13.11 37.16
CA ASN A 4 -12.39 11.70 36.78
C ASN A 4 -11.58 11.31 35.54
N ASN A 5 -11.32 12.25 34.63
CA ASN A 5 -10.47 12.02 33.45
C ASN A 5 -8.99 11.83 33.82
N LEU A 6 -8.49 12.49 34.86
CA LEU A 6 -7.10 12.32 35.33
C LEU A 6 -6.86 10.95 35.96
N LYS A 7 -7.80 10.46 36.78
CA LYS A 7 -7.73 9.10 37.35
C LYS A 7 -7.84 8.00 36.29
N LEU A 8 -8.63 8.24 35.23
CA LEU A 8 -8.74 7.32 34.09
C LEU A 8 -7.43 7.28 33.28
N VAL A 9 -6.79 8.44 33.06
CA VAL A 9 -5.48 8.53 32.40
C VAL A 9 -4.37 7.89 33.23
N GLU A 10 -4.34 8.07 34.56
CA GLU A 10 -3.40 7.37 35.45
C GLU A 10 -3.61 5.85 35.45
N SER A 11 -4.86 5.39 35.45
CA SER A 11 -5.23 3.97 35.33
C SER A 11 -4.74 3.36 34.01
N LEU A 12 -4.97 4.05 32.89
CA LEU A 12 -4.53 3.63 31.57
C LEU A 12 -2.99 3.62 31.44
N MET A 13 -2.31 4.61 32.00
CA MET A 13 -0.83 4.69 32.01
C MET A 13 -0.18 3.61 32.89
N ASN A 14 -0.91 3.06 33.86
CA ASN A 14 -0.45 1.97 34.71
C ASN A 14 -0.76 0.57 34.16
N SER A 15 -1.50 0.45 33.05
CA SER A 15 -1.74 -0.82 32.37
C SER A 15 -0.45 -1.38 31.77
N SER A 16 -0.11 -2.63 32.15
CA SER A 16 1.06 -3.35 31.64
C SER A 16 1.03 -3.54 30.11
N GLN A 17 -0.17 -3.70 29.52
CA GLN A 17 -0.35 -3.82 28.08
C GLN A 17 -0.01 -2.52 27.33
N ILE A 18 -0.44 -1.36 27.84
CA ILE A 18 -0.16 -0.07 27.20
C ILE A 18 1.35 0.23 27.25
N LYS A 19 2.02 -0.10 28.35
CA LYS A 19 3.49 0.02 28.47
C LYS A 19 4.22 -0.85 27.43
N GLN A 20 3.78 -2.09 27.20
CA GLN A 20 4.36 -2.98 26.18
C GLN A 20 4.17 -2.45 24.75
N VAL A 21 2.99 -1.91 24.42
CA VAL A 21 2.70 -1.36 23.09
C VAL A 21 3.55 -0.12 22.82
N VAL A 22 3.67 0.80 23.78
CA VAL A 22 4.54 1.98 23.65
C VAL A 22 6.00 1.55 23.50
N GLN A 23 6.43 0.52 24.22
CA GLN A 23 7.78 -0.02 24.13
C GLN A 23 8.05 -0.66 22.75
N GLN A 24 7.08 -1.41 22.18
CA GLN A 24 7.19 -1.96 20.82
C GLN A 24 7.22 -0.89 19.73
N LEU A 25 6.38 0.15 19.84
CA LEU A 25 6.36 1.26 18.89
C LEU A 25 7.66 2.07 18.91
N MET A 26 8.32 2.19 20.07
CA MET A 26 9.63 2.83 20.18
C MET A 26 10.78 1.93 19.71
N MET A 27 10.68 0.60 19.86
CA MET A 27 11.67 -0.36 19.35
C MET A 27 11.65 -0.48 17.81
N ASN A 28 10.49 -0.26 17.17
CA ASN A 28 10.32 -0.40 15.72
C ASN A 28 10.56 0.89 14.90
N GLY A 29 11.24 1.89 15.47
CA GLY A 29 11.95 2.89 14.67
C GLY A 29 11.19 4.14 14.21
N VAL A 30 10.41 4.79 15.08
CA VAL A 30 10.05 6.21 14.88
C VAL A 30 10.93 7.09 15.78
N ALA A 31 12.21 7.20 15.42
CA ALA A 31 13.13 8.12 16.09
C ALA A 31 12.96 9.53 15.51
N THR A 32 12.11 10.34 16.13
CA THR A 32 12.06 11.79 15.91
C THR A 32 12.81 12.50 17.05
N LYS A 33 13.37 13.70 16.82
CA LYS A 33 14.09 14.47 17.88
C LYS A 33 13.30 14.62 19.19
N SER A 34 11.97 14.58 19.12
CA SER A 34 11.07 14.59 20.28
C SER A 34 11.16 13.32 21.13
N SER A 35 11.36 12.13 20.54
CA SER A 35 11.41 10.85 21.28
C SER A 35 12.67 10.72 22.15
N LEU A 36 13.82 11.18 21.67
CA LEU A 36 15.06 11.26 22.45
C LEU A 36 14.95 12.22 23.65
N SER A 37 14.28 13.36 23.46
CA SER A 37 14.03 14.31 24.57
C SER A 37 13.09 13.77 25.63
N LEU A 38 12.19 12.85 25.25
CA LEU A 38 11.25 12.19 26.15
C LEU A 38 11.96 11.07 26.91
N GLN A 39 12.80 10.28 26.22
CA GLN A 39 13.64 9.24 26.79
C GLN A 39 14.55 9.78 27.91
N ASN A 40 15.26 10.89 27.66
CA ASN A 40 16.14 11.50 28.67
C ASN A 40 15.36 11.95 29.92
N ARG A 41 14.17 12.52 29.74
CA ARG A 41 13.29 12.95 30.85
C ARG A 41 12.66 11.79 31.62
N MET A 42 12.52 10.61 31.00
CA MET A 42 12.03 9.40 31.68
C MET A 42 13.15 8.72 32.49
N MET A 43 14.40 8.74 32.00
CA MET A 43 15.56 8.25 32.75
C MET A 43 15.87 9.13 33.98
N GLU A 44 15.75 10.46 33.87
CA GLU A 44 15.86 11.39 35.01
C GLU A 44 14.78 11.16 36.10
N ARG A 45 13.67 10.50 35.75
CA ARG A 45 12.57 10.13 36.67
C ARG A 45 12.63 8.69 37.16
N GLY A 46 13.76 8.00 36.96
CA GLY A 46 14.01 6.67 37.53
C GLY A 46 13.44 5.49 36.75
N PHE A 47 12.95 5.68 35.52
CA PHE A 47 12.57 4.56 34.65
C PHE A 47 13.81 3.95 34.00
N SER A 48 14.16 2.71 34.32
CA SER A 48 15.28 2.01 33.68
C SER A 48 14.85 1.39 32.34
N MET A 49 15.45 1.81 31.24
CA MET A 49 15.37 1.15 29.93
C MET A 49 16.78 0.69 29.54
N LYS A 50 17.03 -0.62 29.50
CA LYS A 50 18.21 -1.17 28.83
C LYS A 50 17.88 -1.36 27.35
N ILE A 51 18.43 -0.50 26.50
CA ILE A 51 18.50 -0.74 25.05
C ILE A 51 19.98 -0.59 24.67
N SER A 52 20.53 -1.61 24.03
CA SER A 52 21.91 -1.61 23.53
C SER A 52 22.07 -0.57 22.42
N PRO A 53 23.07 0.34 22.47
CA PRO A 53 23.21 1.39 21.48
C PRO A 53 23.80 0.84 20.17
N ILE A 54 23.13 1.09 19.05
CA ILE A 54 23.71 0.99 17.70
C ILE A 54 24.58 2.25 17.50
N ARG A 55 25.87 2.07 17.23
CA ARG A 55 26.86 3.15 17.03
C ARG A 55 26.83 3.73 15.60
N SER A 56 27.33 4.96 15.55
CA SER A 56 27.93 5.74 14.45
C SER A 56 27.05 6.46 13.42
N SER A 57 26.78 7.74 13.67
CA SER A 57 27.23 8.91 12.83
C SER A 57 26.62 10.23 13.30
N VAL A 58 25.56 10.20 14.13
CA VAL A 58 24.79 11.39 14.55
C VAL A 58 25.39 12.13 15.77
N ALA A 59 26.26 11.48 16.55
CA ALA A 59 26.77 12.05 17.80
C ALA A 59 27.72 13.25 17.63
N ASN A 60 28.44 13.35 16.50
CA ASN A 60 29.40 14.43 16.29
C ASN A 60 28.75 15.76 15.86
N THR A 61 27.58 15.72 15.23
CA THR A 61 26.86 16.94 14.79
C THR A 61 26.17 17.66 15.95
N LEU A 62 25.84 16.94 17.03
CA LEU A 62 25.14 17.49 18.21
C LEU A 62 26.07 18.31 19.12
N ASN A 63 27.35 17.95 19.24
CA ASN A 63 28.30 18.66 20.10
C ASN A 63 28.68 20.05 19.56
N ASN A 64 28.72 20.24 18.23
CA ASN A 64 29.09 21.54 17.65
C ASN A 64 27.96 22.58 17.74
N HIS A 65 26.68 22.16 17.76
CA HIS A 65 25.55 23.09 17.87
C HIS A 65 25.30 23.59 19.30
N GLN A 66 25.56 22.76 20.32
CA GLN A 66 25.38 23.17 21.73
C GLN A 66 26.42 24.19 22.21
N GLN A 67 27.58 24.30 21.53
CA GLN A 67 28.57 25.34 21.84
C GLN A 67 28.21 26.70 21.23
N GLN A 68 27.48 26.76 20.12
CA GLN A 68 27.05 28.02 19.50
C GLN A 68 25.86 28.69 20.22
N GLU A 69 24.89 27.91 20.73
CA GLU A 69 23.75 28.49 21.46
C GLU A 69 24.15 29.10 22.82
N LYS A 70 25.17 28.56 23.49
CA LYS A 70 25.67 29.10 24.77
C LYS A 70 26.42 30.43 24.65
N GLN A 71 26.87 30.81 23.46
CA GLN A 71 27.52 32.11 23.23
C GLN A 71 26.51 33.22 22.90
N GLN A 72 25.35 32.90 22.30
CA GLN A 72 24.31 33.90 22.01
C GLN A 72 23.45 34.29 23.22
N GLU A 73 23.27 33.40 24.22
CA GLU A 73 22.49 33.75 25.43
C GLU A 73 23.22 34.68 26.41
N LYS A 74 24.53 34.92 26.25
CA LYS A 74 25.30 35.85 27.10
C LYS A 74 25.28 37.32 26.66
N GLN A 75 24.66 37.65 25.51
CA GLN A 75 24.66 39.03 24.99
C GLN A 75 23.32 39.77 25.06
N ASN A 76 22.23 39.16 25.52
CA ASN A 76 20.90 39.81 25.56
C ASN A 76 20.27 39.84 26.96
N SER A 77 20.95 40.48 27.92
CA SER A 77 20.39 40.79 29.24
C SER A 77 20.20 42.30 29.45
N THR A 78 19.18 42.89 28.83
CA THR A 78 18.57 44.15 29.28
C THR A 78 17.20 44.34 28.64
N ASN A 79 16.14 43.87 29.31
CA ASN A 79 14.99 44.70 29.69
C ASN A 79 13.86 43.87 30.31
N ASN A 80 13.33 44.43 31.39
CA ASN A 80 12.23 43.92 32.20
C ASN A 80 10.92 43.85 31.42
N ASN A 81 10.30 42.65 31.37
CA ASN A 81 8.85 42.43 31.52
C ASN A 81 8.53 40.93 31.35
N ASN A 82 8.66 40.13 32.43
CA ASN A 82 8.64 38.66 32.31
C ASN A 82 7.77 37.92 33.35
N GLY A 83 6.64 38.50 33.76
CA GLY A 83 5.65 37.82 34.61
C GLY A 83 4.59 37.01 33.84
N ASN A 84 4.04 37.58 32.76
CA ASN A 84 2.88 37.01 32.06
C ASN A 84 3.21 36.17 30.81
N LYS A 85 4.39 36.36 30.18
CA LYS A 85 4.81 35.59 28.98
C LYS A 85 5.29 34.17 29.33
N LYS A 86 5.97 33.97 30.48
CA LYS A 86 6.46 32.64 30.90
C LYS A 86 5.32 31.67 31.26
N LYS A 87 4.24 32.14 31.91
CA LYS A 87 3.07 31.29 32.23
C LYS A 87 2.31 30.85 30.98
N LYS A 88 2.13 31.72 29.98
CA LYS A 88 1.51 31.35 28.67
C LYS A 88 2.36 30.34 27.88
N SER A 89 3.69 30.47 27.89
CA SER A 89 4.61 29.52 27.25
C SER A 89 4.58 28.13 27.89
N PHE A 90 4.51 28.07 29.23
CA PHE A 90 4.42 26.80 29.96
C PHE A 90 3.07 26.10 29.74
N PHE A 91 1.96 26.84 29.76
CA PHE A 91 0.63 26.30 29.49
C PHE A 91 0.46 25.81 28.05
N GLY A 92 1.02 26.54 27.07
CA GLY A 92 1.05 26.11 25.67
C GLY A 92 1.87 24.84 25.45
N LYS A 93 3.02 24.71 26.13
CA LYS A 93 3.82 23.46 26.11
C LYS A 93 3.10 22.30 26.79
N LEU A 94 2.38 22.53 27.88
CA LEU A 94 1.60 21.49 28.58
C LEU A 94 0.39 21.03 27.75
N LEU A 95 -0.28 21.94 27.04
CA LEU A 95 -1.34 21.61 26.07
C LEU A 95 -0.81 20.83 24.87
N MET A 96 0.37 21.18 24.34
CA MET A 96 1.01 20.41 23.28
C MET A 96 1.41 19.01 23.75
N ILE A 97 2.02 18.88 24.93
CA ILE A 97 2.38 17.58 25.50
C ILE A 97 1.13 16.75 25.81
N GLY A 98 0.08 17.37 26.37
CA GLY A 98 -1.21 16.73 26.60
C GLY A 98 -1.91 16.31 25.32
N GLY A 99 -1.78 17.10 24.24
CA GLY A 99 -2.27 16.75 22.90
C GLY A 99 -1.51 15.60 22.26
N VAL A 100 -0.18 15.57 22.40
CA VAL A 100 0.66 14.46 21.91
C VAL A 100 0.40 13.17 22.69
N ILE A 101 0.33 13.24 24.03
CA ILE A 101 0.02 12.08 24.88
C ILE A 101 -1.42 11.62 24.65
N GLY A 102 -2.38 12.55 24.56
CA GLY A 102 -3.76 12.25 24.22
C GLY A 102 -3.90 11.60 22.84
N GLY A 103 -3.14 12.08 21.85
CA GLY A 103 -3.04 11.49 20.52
C GLY A 103 -2.44 10.08 20.57
N LEU A 104 -1.33 9.88 21.27
CA LEU A 104 -0.69 8.57 21.41
C LEU A 104 -1.55 7.58 22.21
N LEU A 105 -2.26 8.02 23.25
CA LEU A 105 -3.21 7.20 24.00
C LEU A 105 -4.45 6.88 23.17
N THR A 106 -4.90 7.80 22.31
CA THR A 106 -5.99 7.53 21.37
C THR A 106 -5.54 6.51 20.34
N VAL A 107 -4.37 6.69 19.72
CA VAL A 107 -3.77 5.72 18.79
C VAL A 107 -3.55 4.37 19.47
N GLY A 108 -3.04 4.34 20.69
CA GLY A 108 -2.85 3.11 21.47
C GLY A 108 -4.15 2.45 21.91
N TYR A 109 -5.18 3.24 22.25
CA TYR A 109 -6.53 2.76 22.55
C TYR A 109 -7.20 2.17 21.32
N TYR A 110 -7.15 2.86 20.18
CA TYR A 110 -7.60 2.33 18.90
C TYR A 110 -6.79 1.09 18.51
N TYR A 111 -5.47 1.08 18.67
CA TYR A 111 -4.63 -0.09 18.42
C TYR A 111 -5.04 -1.31 19.25
N ALA A 112 -5.34 -1.11 20.54
CA ALA A 112 -5.76 -2.18 21.46
C ALA A 112 -7.22 -2.64 21.24
N LYS A 113 -8.12 -1.76 20.78
CA LYS A 113 -9.54 -2.05 20.51
C LYS A 113 -9.82 -2.49 19.07
N VAL A 114 -8.95 -2.16 18.13
CA VAL A 114 -9.12 -2.36 16.67
C VAL A 114 -8.12 -3.38 16.17
N THR A 115 -8.01 -4.53 16.82
CA THR A 115 -7.52 -5.72 16.12
C THR A 115 -8.69 -6.26 15.31
N GLU A 116 -8.97 -5.66 14.14
CA GLU A 116 -10.10 -6.03 13.28
C GLU A 116 -9.88 -7.42 12.68
N LYS A 117 -10.42 -8.46 13.32
CA LYS A 117 -10.30 -9.81 12.76
C LYS A 117 -11.26 -9.99 11.60
N VAL A 118 -10.73 -9.93 10.39
CA VAL A 118 -11.44 -10.39 9.19
C VAL A 118 -11.26 -11.89 9.06
N SER A 119 -12.35 -12.64 8.97
CA SER A 119 -12.28 -14.00 8.46
C SER A 119 -12.19 -13.95 6.94
N HIS A 120 -10.98 -14.12 6.39
CA HIS A 120 -10.76 -14.17 4.94
C HIS A 120 -11.59 -15.29 4.29
N GLU A 121 -11.78 -16.42 5.00
CA GLU A 121 -12.61 -17.53 4.55
C GLU A 121 -14.10 -17.19 4.42
N LYS A 122 -14.62 -16.30 5.27
CA LYS A 122 -16.03 -15.90 5.26
C LYS A 122 -16.38 -14.98 4.10
N PHE A 123 -15.48 -14.07 3.73
CA PHE A 123 -15.77 -13.00 2.78
C PHE A 123 -15.24 -13.22 1.37
N ASN A 124 -14.32 -14.17 1.20
CA ASN A 124 -13.99 -14.64 -0.13
C ASN A 124 -15.13 -15.55 -0.57
N ASP A 125 -15.88 -15.13 -1.58
CA ASP A 125 -16.98 -15.89 -2.20
C ASP A 125 -16.49 -17.17 -2.91
N LYS A 126 -15.17 -17.39 -2.92
CA LYS A 126 -14.46 -18.54 -3.47
C LYS A 126 -14.66 -18.68 -4.98
N SER A 127 -15.08 -17.62 -5.66
CA SER A 127 -15.44 -17.66 -7.06
C SER A 127 -14.62 -16.67 -7.89
N PHE A 128 -14.11 -17.13 -9.02
CA PHE A 128 -13.62 -16.23 -10.05
C PHE A 128 -14.82 -15.62 -10.75
N THR A 129 -14.89 -14.29 -10.74
CA THR A 129 -15.88 -13.55 -11.52
C THR A 129 -15.36 -13.39 -12.93
N CYS A 130 -15.97 -14.07 -13.89
CA CYS A 130 -15.74 -13.81 -15.30
C CYS A 130 -16.26 -12.41 -15.67
N VAL A 131 -15.36 -11.54 -16.12
CA VAL A 131 -15.66 -10.16 -16.52
C VAL A 131 -15.96 -10.07 -18.01
N HIS A 132 -15.27 -10.84 -18.84
CA HIS A 132 -15.46 -10.82 -20.28
C HIS A 132 -15.37 -12.23 -20.88
N ARG A 133 -16.30 -12.55 -21.78
CA ARG A 133 -16.28 -13.77 -22.59
C ARG A 133 -16.14 -13.42 -24.06
N ASP A 134 -15.39 -14.23 -24.79
CA ASP A 134 -15.36 -14.13 -26.24
C ASP A 134 -16.78 -14.33 -26.80
N GLY A 135 -17.19 -13.43 -27.70
CA GLY A 135 -18.57 -13.38 -28.18
C GLY A 135 -19.00 -14.66 -28.93
N LYS A 136 -18.05 -15.33 -29.59
CA LYS A 136 -18.30 -16.50 -30.44
C LYS A 136 -18.14 -17.81 -29.67
N THR A 137 -16.99 -18.02 -29.07
CA THR A 137 -16.60 -19.25 -28.38
C THR A 137 -17.13 -19.34 -26.95
N LYS A 138 -17.60 -18.21 -26.38
CA LYS A 138 -18.01 -18.07 -24.96
C LYS A 138 -16.88 -18.36 -23.95
N LYS A 139 -15.64 -18.50 -24.42
CA LYS A 139 -14.46 -18.70 -23.58
C LYS A 139 -14.25 -17.48 -22.67
N GLU A 140 -13.86 -17.71 -21.42
CA GLU A 140 -13.47 -16.65 -20.50
C GLU A 140 -12.17 -16.00 -21.00
N ILE A 141 -12.18 -14.68 -21.17
CA ILE A 141 -11.03 -13.89 -21.62
C ILE A 141 -10.45 -13.07 -20.47
N LEU A 142 -11.34 -12.48 -19.66
CA LEU A 142 -10.97 -11.76 -18.45
C LEU A 142 -11.76 -12.31 -17.29
N SER A 143 -11.05 -12.69 -16.23
CA SER A 143 -11.64 -13.10 -14.96
C SER A 143 -10.95 -12.37 -13.82
N THR A 144 -11.68 -12.13 -12.74
CA THR A 144 -11.15 -11.46 -11.55
C THR A 144 -11.43 -12.30 -10.31
N TYR A 145 -10.54 -12.20 -9.33
CA TYR A 145 -10.74 -12.83 -8.03
C TYR A 145 -10.46 -11.81 -6.94
N ARG A 146 -11.46 -11.56 -6.09
CA ARG A 146 -11.34 -10.67 -4.95
C ARG A 146 -10.86 -11.43 -3.74
N HIS A 147 -9.77 -10.98 -3.16
CA HIS A 147 -9.24 -11.51 -1.92
C HIS A 147 -9.33 -10.46 -0.81
N HIS A 148 -10.06 -10.79 0.25
CA HIS A 148 -10.12 -10.01 1.48
C HIS A 148 -8.99 -10.43 2.41
N PHE A 149 -8.26 -9.45 2.93
CA PHE A 149 -7.14 -9.65 3.84
C PHE A 149 -7.09 -8.58 4.92
N GLN A 150 -6.23 -8.79 5.92
CA GLN A 150 -5.91 -7.78 6.93
C GLN A 150 -4.47 -7.31 6.76
N MET A 151 -4.26 -6.00 6.78
CA MET A 151 -2.92 -5.41 6.90
C MET A 151 -2.36 -5.71 8.29
N SER A 152 -1.05 -5.94 8.41
CA SER A 152 -0.45 -6.23 9.71
C SER A 152 -0.35 -4.97 10.58
N MET A 153 -0.04 -3.81 9.98
CA MET A 153 0.14 -2.53 10.68
C MET A 153 -0.18 -1.34 9.75
N PRO A 154 -1.18 -0.50 10.09
CA PRO A 154 -2.23 -0.74 11.08
C PRO A 154 -3.12 -1.95 10.70
N PRO A 155 -3.77 -2.61 11.68
CA PRO A 155 -4.63 -3.78 11.49
C PRO A 155 -5.94 -3.47 10.75
N ILE A 156 -5.85 -3.02 9.50
CA ILE A 156 -6.99 -2.60 8.67
C ILE A 156 -7.41 -3.75 7.76
N ALA A 157 -8.71 -4.00 7.77
CA ALA A 157 -9.39 -4.88 6.84
C ALA A 157 -9.44 -4.27 5.42
N MET A 158 -9.05 -5.04 4.41
CA MET A 158 -9.00 -4.60 3.01
C MET A 158 -9.39 -5.72 2.05
N SER A 159 -9.65 -5.37 0.79
CA SER A 159 -9.72 -6.31 -0.33
C SER A 159 -8.78 -5.89 -1.45
N SER A 160 -8.30 -6.87 -2.21
CA SER A 160 -7.54 -6.67 -3.45
C SER A 160 -8.05 -7.63 -4.52
N ASN A 161 -8.23 -7.14 -5.75
CA ASN A 161 -8.67 -7.91 -6.89
C ASN A 161 -7.47 -8.30 -7.74
N MET A 162 -7.30 -9.61 -7.95
CA MET A 162 -6.45 -10.13 -9.01
C MET A 162 -7.19 -10.09 -10.34
N CYS A 163 -6.50 -9.71 -11.41
CA CYS A 163 -6.99 -9.84 -12.78
C CYS A 163 -6.25 -10.98 -13.47
N VAL A 164 -7.00 -11.85 -14.16
CA VAL A 164 -6.46 -12.95 -14.97
C VAL A 164 -6.93 -12.77 -16.41
N VAL A 165 -5.96 -12.75 -17.32
CA VAL A 165 -6.17 -12.55 -18.75
C VAL A 165 -5.77 -13.82 -19.50
N ASP A 166 -6.66 -14.34 -20.34
CA ASP A 166 -6.32 -15.37 -21.34
C ASP A 166 -5.52 -14.72 -22.47
N LEU A 167 -4.25 -15.11 -22.59
CA LEU A 167 -3.34 -14.65 -23.63
C LEU A 167 -3.54 -15.41 -24.96
N GLY A 168 -4.46 -16.38 -24.98
CA GLY A 168 -4.62 -17.36 -26.05
C GLY A 168 -3.84 -18.64 -25.75
N LYS A 169 -4.12 -19.71 -26.52
CA LYS A 169 -3.45 -21.03 -26.39
C LYS A 169 -3.45 -21.61 -24.96
N SER A 170 -4.46 -21.24 -24.16
CA SER A 170 -4.57 -21.62 -22.74
C SER A 170 -3.40 -21.11 -21.89
N GLU A 171 -2.81 -19.98 -22.26
CA GLU A 171 -1.79 -19.28 -21.49
C GLU A 171 -2.41 -18.09 -20.77
N LEU A 172 -1.99 -17.86 -19.53
CA LEU A 172 -2.56 -16.83 -18.67
C LEU A 172 -1.53 -15.79 -18.26
N MET A 173 -1.98 -14.53 -18.24
CA MET A 173 -1.35 -13.46 -17.46
C MET A 173 -2.13 -13.23 -16.18
N ILE A 174 -1.42 -13.15 -15.07
CA ILE A 174 -1.94 -12.64 -13.80
C ILE A 174 -1.44 -11.21 -13.63
N TYR A 175 -2.34 -10.29 -13.30
CA TYR A 175 -2.00 -8.96 -12.83
C TYR A 175 -2.46 -8.82 -11.38
N ASN A 176 -1.60 -8.26 -10.52
CA ASN A 176 -1.87 -8.07 -9.10
C ASN A 176 -2.18 -9.39 -8.34
N PRO A 177 -1.18 -10.25 -8.12
CA PRO A 177 -1.39 -11.52 -7.43
C PRO A 177 -1.90 -11.35 -6.00
N VAL A 178 -2.93 -12.12 -5.65
CA VAL A 178 -3.54 -12.18 -4.31
C VAL A 178 -3.11 -13.44 -3.56
N GLU A 179 -3.69 -13.77 -2.40
CA GLU A 179 -3.35 -15.03 -1.72
C GLU A 179 -3.59 -16.25 -2.60
N LEU A 180 -2.58 -17.12 -2.71
CA LEU A 180 -2.61 -18.35 -3.50
C LEU A 180 -3.22 -19.51 -2.70
N THR A 181 -4.51 -19.40 -2.42
CA THR A 181 -5.30 -20.47 -1.78
C THR A 181 -5.50 -21.65 -2.74
N ASP A 182 -5.95 -22.81 -2.22
CA ASP A 182 -6.24 -23.97 -3.07
C ASP A 182 -7.36 -23.71 -4.08
N ILE A 183 -8.31 -22.83 -3.73
CA ILE A 183 -9.34 -22.34 -4.65
C ILE A 183 -8.70 -21.59 -5.81
N VAL A 184 -7.80 -20.64 -5.51
CA VAL A 184 -7.08 -19.87 -6.54
C VAL A 184 -6.23 -20.80 -7.41
N LYS A 185 -5.51 -21.77 -6.82
CA LYS A 185 -4.74 -22.76 -7.59
C LYS A 185 -5.62 -23.58 -8.53
N ASN A 186 -6.77 -24.05 -8.07
CA ASN A 186 -7.68 -24.88 -8.87
C ASN A 186 -8.32 -24.07 -10.00
N GLU A 187 -8.73 -22.82 -9.74
CA GLU A 187 -9.27 -21.94 -10.76
C GLU A 187 -8.22 -21.55 -11.81
N LEU A 188 -7.00 -21.25 -11.41
CA LEU A 188 -5.91 -21.01 -12.36
C LEU A 188 -5.67 -22.24 -13.23
N LYS A 189 -5.63 -23.46 -12.66
CA LYS A 189 -5.50 -24.71 -13.42
C LYS A 189 -6.66 -24.93 -14.40
N ARG A 190 -7.89 -24.57 -14.01
CA ARG A 190 -9.09 -24.66 -14.87
C ARG A 190 -8.99 -23.69 -16.05
N LEU A 191 -8.51 -22.47 -15.81
CA LEU A 191 -8.40 -21.43 -16.81
C LEU A 191 -7.25 -21.67 -17.81
N GLY A 192 -6.11 -22.19 -17.35
CA GLY A 192 -4.96 -22.43 -18.21
C GLY A 192 -3.60 -22.45 -17.49
N LYS A 193 -2.53 -22.30 -18.26
CA LYS A 193 -1.14 -22.28 -17.78
C LYS A 193 -0.71 -20.84 -17.51
N VAL A 194 -0.36 -20.52 -16.27
CA VAL A 194 0.19 -19.20 -15.92
C VAL A 194 1.58 -19.04 -16.55
N LYS A 195 1.72 -18.08 -17.47
CA LYS A 195 3.00 -17.76 -18.13
C LYS A 195 3.57 -16.43 -17.69
N LEU A 196 2.71 -15.52 -17.25
CA LEU A 196 3.10 -14.16 -16.93
C LEU A 196 2.43 -13.71 -15.63
N ILE A 197 3.21 -13.08 -14.75
CA ILE A 197 2.72 -12.45 -13.53
C ILE A 197 3.24 -11.01 -13.51
N ILE A 198 2.34 -10.04 -13.52
CA ILE A 198 2.65 -8.61 -13.41
C ILE A 198 2.41 -8.16 -11.97
N LEU A 199 3.49 -7.73 -11.33
CA LEU A 199 3.46 -7.04 -10.04
C LEU A 199 3.21 -5.56 -10.32
N PRO A 200 2.08 -4.99 -9.90
CA PRO A 200 1.67 -3.68 -10.38
C PRO A 200 2.53 -2.56 -9.82
N ASN A 201 2.94 -2.66 -8.55
CA ASN A 201 3.82 -1.69 -7.89
C ASN A 201 4.49 -2.34 -6.65
N SER A 202 5.29 -1.57 -5.90
CA SER A 202 6.00 -2.05 -4.71
C SER A 202 5.10 -2.32 -3.49
N SER A 203 3.89 -1.77 -3.45
CA SER A 203 2.91 -1.97 -2.37
C SER A 203 2.16 -3.30 -2.48
N HIS A 204 2.12 -3.90 -3.67
CA HIS A 204 1.36 -5.14 -3.96
C HIS A 204 2.23 -6.41 -4.01
N LEU A 205 3.30 -6.44 -3.21
CA LEU A 205 4.20 -7.59 -3.10
C LEU A 205 3.79 -8.61 -2.02
N LYS A 206 2.67 -8.38 -1.30
CA LYS A 206 2.28 -9.17 -0.13
C LYS A 206 2.28 -10.67 -0.41
N TYR A 207 1.67 -11.10 -1.52
CA TYR A 207 1.45 -12.51 -1.86
C TYR A 207 2.36 -13.05 -2.97
N ALA A 208 3.16 -12.20 -3.61
CA ALA A 208 4.02 -12.58 -4.73
C ALA A 208 4.99 -13.75 -4.40
N SER A 209 5.47 -13.84 -3.15
CA SER A 209 6.31 -14.96 -2.69
C SER A 209 5.62 -16.33 -2.76
N GLN A 210 4.30 -16.38 -2.58
CA GLN A 210 3.54 -17.65 -2.65
C GLN A 210 3.52 -18.21 -4.08
N TYR A 211 3.49 -17.35 -5.10
CA TYR A 211 3.56 -17.76 -6.49
C TYR A 211 4.96 -18.24 -6.87
N LEU A 212 6.00 -17.54 -6.41
CA LEU A 212 7.39 -18.00 -6.56
C LEU A 212 7.59 -19.37 -5.91
N LYS A 213 7.11 -19.54 -4.67
CA LYS A 213 7.12 -20.83 -3.98
C LYS A 213 6.42 -21.92 -4.79
N TYR A 214 5.16 -21.71 -5.17
CA TYR A 214 4.35 -22.72 -5.84
C TYR A 214 4.85 -23.11 -7.25
N PHE A 215 5.15 -22.12 -8.10
CA PHE A 215 5.52 -22.39 -9.49
C PHE A 215 7.00 -22.77 -9.68
N ILE A 216 7.86 -22.46 -8.73
CA ILE A 216 9.33 -22.58 -8.92
C ILE A 216 9.96 -23.47 -7.84
N LEU A 217 9.69 -23.23 -6.56
CA LEU A 217 10.34 -23.99 -5.47
C LEU A 217 9.68 -25.35 -5.20
N GLU A 218 8.36 -25.42 -5.29
CA GLU A 218 7.57 -26.63 -4.99
C GLU A 218 7.26 -27.48 -6.24
N ASN A 219 7.60 -26.99 -7.43
CA ASN A 219 7.38 -27.64 -8.71
C ASN A 219 8.37 -28.81 -8.95
N LYS A 220 8.40 -29.77 -8.03
CA LYS A 220 9.39 -30.86 -7.97
C LYS A 220 9.25 -31.87 -9.11
N ASP A 221 8.06 -32.02 -9.67
CA ASP A 221 7.78 -32.94 -10.79
C ASP A 221 7.89 -32.24 -12.17
N GLY A 222 8.21 -30.95 -12.20
CA GLY A 222 8.35 -30.16 -13.42
C GLY A 222 7.06 -30.01 -14.22
N LYS A 223 5.89 -30.34 -13.65
CA LYS A 223 4.61 -30.29 -14.37
C LYS A 223 4.11 -28.87 -14.57
N LEU A 224 4.48 -27.94 -13.70
CA LEU A 224 4.17 -26.52 -13.88
C LEU A 224 5.26 -25.86 -14.71
N GLU A 225 4.87 -25.01 -15.65
CA GLU A 225 5.82 -24.15 -16.34
C GLU A 225 6.16 -22.94 -15.46
N LYS A 226 7.42 -22.51 -15.48
CA LYS A 226 7.88 -21.34 -14.72
C LYS A 226 7.34 -20.06 -15.36
N PRO A 227 6.53 -19.25 -14.66
CA PRO A 227 6.07 -17.99 -15.20
C PRO A 227 7.17 -16.93 -15.17
N PHE A 228 7.11 -15.99 -16.10
CA PHE A 228 7.85 -14.75 -16.03
C PHE A 228 7.17 -13.82 -15.04
N ILE A 229 7.90 -13.33 -14.02
CA ILE A 229 7.37 -12.37 -13.05
C ILE A 229 7.96 -11.00 -13.35
N TYR A 230 7.13 -10.05 -13.80
CA TYR A 230 7.56 -8.69 -14.10
C TYR A 230 7.21 -7.73 -12.97
N CYS A 231 8.14 -6.82 -12.69
CA CYS A 231 7.91 -5.66 -11.83
C CYS A 231 8.21 -4.35 -12.59
N PRO A 232 7.68 -3.21 -12.12
CA PRO A 232 8.02 -1.92 -12.70
C PRO A 232 9.51 -1.60 -12.53
N TYR A 233 10.08 -0.91 -13.51
CA TYR A 233 11.40 -0.28 -13.38
C TYR A 233 11.31 0.92 -12.43
N PRO A 234 12.34 1.21 -11.61
CA PRO A 234 13.59 0.47 -11.38
C PRO A 234 13.51 -0.56 -10.23
N ASN A 235 12.32 -0.99 -9.81
CA ASN A 235 12.09 -1.64 -8.51
C ASN A 235 12.60 -3.09 -8.37
N LYS A 236 13.30 -3.63 -9.38
CA LYS A 236 13.69 -5.05 -9.44
C LYS A 236 14.47 -5.52 -8.21
N GLN A 237 15.45 -4.75 -7.73
CA GLN A 237 16.26 -5.18 -6.57
C GLN A 237 15.41 -5.24 -5.29
N THR A 238 14.58 -4.23 -5.05
CA THR A 238 13.66 -4.19 -3.90
C THR A 238 12.67 -5.36 -3.92
N VAL A 239 12.18 -5.75 -5.10
CA VAL A 239 11.30 -6.92 -5.27
C VAL A 239 12.06 -8.20 -4.91
N ILE A 240 13.28 -8.38 -5.42
CA ILE A 240 14.11 -9.55 -5.11
C ILE A 240 14.36 -9.66 -3.60
N ASP A 241 14.71 -8.54 -2.95
CA ASP A 241 14.99 -8.49 -1.51
C ASP A 241 13.75 -8.84 -0.68
N ASN A 242 12.58 -8.31 -1.07
CA ASN A 242 11.31 -8.61 -0.41
C ASN A 242 10.94 -10.09 -0.54
N LEU A 243 11.04 -10.65 -1.74
CA LEU A 243 10.69 -12.05 -1.98
C LEU A 243 11.66 -13.01 -1.27
N TYR A 244 12.96 -12.73 -1.35
CA TYR A 244 13.98 -13.54 -0.69
C TYR A 244 13.80 -13.54 0.83
N SER A 245 13.61 -12.37 1.45
CA SER A 245 13.42 -12.28 2.92
C SER A 245 12.19 -13.02 3.44
N LYS A 246 11.13 -13.14 2.63
CA LYS A 246 9.93 -13.92 2.98
C LYS A 246 10.11 -15.43 2.85
N LEU A 247 11.06 -15.89 2.03
CA LEU A 247 11.22 -17.31 1.70
C LEU A 247 12.45 -17.94 2.38
N SER A 248 13.49 -17.16 2.68
CA SER A 248 14.78 -17.68 3.15
C SER A 248 14.71 -18.45 4.47
N ALA A 249 13.76 -18.12 5.35
CA ALA A 249 13.54 -18.85 6.60
C ALA A 249 12.96 -20.26 6.38
N GLU A 250 12.13 -20.42 5.35
CA GLU A 250 11.49 -21.70 5.01
C GLU A 250 12.36 -22.55 4.06
N TYR A 251 13.20 -21.89 3.25
CA TYR A 251 14.09 -22.54 2.28
C TYR A 251 15.55 -22.12 2.51
N PRO A 252 16.27 -22.77 3.45
CA PRO A 252 17.65 -22.40 3.81
C PRO A 252 18.64 -22.47 2.63
N GLU A 253 18.39 -23.36 1.68
CA GLU A 253 19.22 -23.55 0.47
C GLU A 253 18.90 -22.55 -0.65
N LEU A 254 17.81 -21.77 -0.52
CA LEU A 254 17.44 -20.78 -1.52
C LEU A 254 18.51 -19.68 -1.56
N LYS A 255 19.08 -19.44 -2.74
CA LYS A 255 19.98 -18.31 -2.97
C LYS A 255 19.23 -17.13 -3.56
N LYS A 256 19.68 -15.92 -3.22
CA LYS A 256 19.07 -14.68 -3.73
C LYS A 256 19.16 -14.59 -5.26
N GLU A 257 20.22 -15.14 -5.85
CA GLU A 257 20.43 -15.22 -7.29
C GLU A 257 19.36 -16.08 -7.97
N ASP A 258 18.84 -17.11 -7.30
CA ASP A 258 17.79 -17.96 -7.86
C ASP A 258 16.44 -17.23 -7.91
N VAL A 259 16.15 -16.42 -6.89
CA VAL A 259 15.02 -15.46 -6.93
C VAL A 259 15.23 -14.46 -8.08
N ALA A 260 16.43 -13.89 -8.21
CA ALA A 260 16.73 -12.89 -9.23
C ALA A 260 16.53 -13.39 -10.67
N LYS A 261 16.82 -14.67 -10.95
CA LYS A 261 16.55 -15.34 -12.25
C LYS A 261 15.06 -15.47 -12.58
N CYS A 262 14.18 -15.21 -11.63
CA CYS A 262 12.73 -15.32 -11.83
C CYS A 262 12.06 -13.95 -12.03
N ILE A 263 12.75 -12.86 -11.68
CA ILE A 263 12.19 -11.50 -11.68
C ILE A 263 12.73 -10.72 -12.87
N TYR A 264 11.82 -10.23 -13.68
CA TYR A 264 12.04 -9.40 -14.85
C TYR A 264 11.60 -7.97 -14.54
N THR A 265 12.21 -7.01 -15.22
CA THR A 265 11.78 -5.61 -15.14
C THR A 265 11.10 -5.25 -16.45
N LEU A 266 10.05 -4.44 -16.37
CA LEU A 266 9.54 -3.79 -17.57
C LEU A 266 10.62 -2.86 -18.17
N PRO A 267 10.53 -2.55 -19.48
CA PRO A 267 11.51 -1.72 -20.16
C PRO A 267 11.69 -0.38 -19.46
N SER A 268 12.91 0.17 -19.49
CA SER A 268 13.21 1.47 -18.90
C SER A 268 12.52 2.63 -19.61
N ASP A 269 12.07 2.43 -20.86
CA ASP A 269 11.21 3.38 -21.55
C ASP A 269 9.79 3.45 -20.97
N ASN A 270 9.43 2.51 -20.08
CA ASN A 270 8.21 2.47 -19.29
C ASN A 270 6.91 2.49 -20.09
N SER A 271 6.97 2.24 -21.41
CA SER A 271 5.90 2.69 -22.30
C SER A 271 5.55 1.65 -23.38
N THR A 272 6.19 0.48 -23.33
CA THR A 272 5.99 -0.62 -24.27
C THR A 272 5.97 -1.97 -23.57
N THR A 273 5.38 -2.97 -24.23
CA THR A 273 5.49 -4.36 -23.79
C THR A 273 6.93 -4.87 -24.00
N PRO A 274 7.44 -5.75 -23.13
CA PRO A 274 8.77 -6.33 -23.30
C PRO A 274 8.94 -7.02 -24.65
N ARG A 275 10.07 -6.77 -25.32
CA ARG A 275 10.35 -7.29 -26.68
C ARG A 275 10.45 -8.81 -26.72
N GLU A 276 10.82 -9.41 -25.59
CA GLU A 276 10.93 -10.84 -25.39
C GLU A 276 9.57 -11.55 -25.23
N TRP A 277 8.47 -10.82 -25.03
CA TRP A 277 7.15 -11.44 -25.04
C TRP A 277 6.82 -11.97 -26.44
N PRO A 278 6.09 -13.09 -26.58
CA PRO A 278 5.49 -13.49 -27.84
C PRO A 278 4.73 -12.34 -28.53
N ARG A 279 4.85 -12.24 -29.86
CA ARG A 279 4.25 -11.15 -30.66
C ARG A 279 2.72 -11.10 -30.49
N ASP A 280 2.08 -12.25 -30.38
CA ASP A 280 0.63 -12.37 -30.13
C ASP A 280 0.22 -11.87 -28.74
N TRP A 281 1.09 -11.90 -27.74
CA TRP A 281 0.83 -11.25 -26.45
C TRP A 281 1.05 -9.74 -26.54
N GLN A 282 2.15 -9.31 -27.15
CA GLN A 282 2.49 -7.88 -27.27
C GLN A 282 1.36 -7.07 -27.94
N THR A 283 0.73 -7.62 -28.97
CA THR A 283 -0.33 -6.94 -29.72
C THR A 283 -1.65 -6.82 -28.94
N GLN A 284 -1.83 -7.58 -27.86
CA GLN A 284 -3.04 -7.54 -27.02
C GLN A 284 -3.04 -6.39 -26.03
N PHE A 285 -1.90 -5.75 -25.76
CA PHE A 285 -1.78 -4.76 -24.70
C PHE A 285 -1.26 -3.40 -25.18
N ASP A 286 -1.79 -2.33 -24.57
CA ASP A 286 -1.01 -1.12 -24.32
C ASP A 286 -0.49 -1.18 -22.86
N LEU A 287 0.69 -0.62 -22.62
CA LEU A 287 1.34 -0.62 -21.31
C LEU A 287 1.96 0.75 -21.02
N GLN A 288 1.81 1.22 -19.78
CA GLN A 288 2.47 2.41 -19.26
C GLN A 288 2.84 2.16 -17.78
N VAL A 289 4.09 2.41 -17.42
CA VAL A 289 4.47 2.57 -16.01
C VAL A 289 4.29 4.04 -15.65
N VAL A 290 3.47 4.32 -14.65
CA VAL A 290 3.22 5.67 -14.12
C VAL A 290 4.38 6.03 -13.19
N THR A 291 5.33 6.80 -13.72
CA THR A 291 6.60 7.17 -13.06
C THR A 291 6.58 8.57 -12.47
N GLY A 292 5.59 9.40 -12.82
CA GLY A 292 5.39 10.70 -12.17
C GLY A 292 5.02 10.61 -10.68
N LEU A 293 4.64 9.42 -10.20
CA LEU A 293 4.37 9.11 -8.80
C LEU A 293 5.46 8.16 -8.27
N ASN A 294 5.91 8.38 -7.02
CA ASN A 294 6.80 7.48 -6.28
C ASN A 294 6.07 6.21 -5.80
N LEU A 295 5.50 5.50 -6.76
CA LEU A 295 4.79 4.24 -6.70
C LEU A 295 5.23 3.35 -7.88
N ASN A 296 5.48 3.97 -9.04
CA ASN A 296 5.88 3.31 -10.30
C ASN A 296 4.89 2.23 -10.72
N GLU A 297 3.61 2.59 -10.85
CA GLU A 297 2.56 1.60 -11.14
C GLU A 297 2.51 1.19 -12.60
N VAL A 298 2.46 -0.11 -12.86
CA VAL A 298 2.18 -0.66 -14.19
C VAL A 298 0.69 -0.57 -14.46
N VAL A 299 0.28 0.23 -15.43
CA VAL A 299 -1.08 0.30 -15.97
C VAL A 299 -1.09 -0.34 -17.35
N MET A 300 -2.08 -1.19 -17.61
CA MET A 300 -2.21 -1.90 -18.89
C MET A 300 -3.60 -1.69 -19.46
N CYS A 301 -3.73 -1.72 -20.79
CA CYS A 301 -5.01 -1.82 -21.47
C CYS A 301 -5.04 -3.11 -22.28
N HIS A 302 -5.96 -4.01 -21.96
CA HIS A 302 -6.23 -5.18 -22.79
C HIS A 302 -7.11 -4.75 -23.97
N LYS A 303 -6.49 -4.62 -25.15
CA LYS A 303 -7.11 -4.10 -26.37
C LYS A 303 -8.33 -4.91 -26.83
N PRO A 304 -8.30 -6.26 -26.88
CA PRO A 304 -9.44 -7.04 -27.36
C PRO A 304 -10.73 -6.79 -26.60
N THR A 305 -10.63 -6.57 -25.28
CA THR A 305 -11.79 -6.33 -24.41
C THR A 305 -11.94 -4.87 -23.99
N LYS A 306 -11.12 -3.96 -24.56
CA LYS A 306 -11.08 -2.54 -24.22
C LYS A 306 -11.07 -2.29 -22.72
N THR A 307 -10.26 -3.05 -21.98
CA THR A 307 -10.27 -3.03 -20.51
C THR A 307 -8.97 -2.45 -19.98
N LEU A 308 -9.07 -1.32 -19.28
CA LEU A 308 -7.98 -0.78 -18.48
C LEU A 308 -7.80 -1.64 -17.22
N ILE A 309 -6.57 -2.00 -16.91
CA ILE A 309 -6.18 -2.80 -15.74
C ILE A 309 -5.20 -1.95 -14.94
N ALA A 310 -5.60 -1.58 -13.73
CA ALA A 310 -4.87 -0.67 -12.87
C ALA A 310 -4.97 -1.09 -11.40
N CYS A 311 -4.18 -0.44 -10.55
CA CYS A 311 -4.00 -0.82 -9.16
C CYS A 311 -4.32 0.34 -8.20
N ASP A 312 -3.32 1.06 -7.71
CA ASP A 312 -3.48 2.14 -6.74
C ASP A 312 -3.58 3.53 -7.39
N THR A 313 -3.22 3.68 -8.67
CA THR A 313 -3.42 4.93 -9.40
C THR A 313 -4.89 5.24 -9.66
N VAL A 314 -5.80 4.30 -9.40
CA VAL A 314 -7.24 4.50 -9.50
C VAL A 314 -7.94 3.45 -8.63
N MET A 315 -8.82 3.88 -7.72
CA MET A 315 -9.60 3.05 -6.79
C MET A 315 -11.08 3.49 -6.80
N ASP A 316 -12.02 2.55 -6.62
CA ASP A 316 -13.46 2.89 -6.53
C ASP A 316 -14.15 2.15 -5.38
N TRP A 317 -14.33 2.81 -4.23
CA TRP A 317 -15.05 2.23 -3.10
C TRP A 317 -16.49 2.79 -3.08
N LYS A 318 -17.49 1.91 -3.04
CA LYS A 318 -18.91 2.29 -3.22
C LYS A 318 -19.58 2.87 -1.95
N GLU A 319 -20.55 3.77 -2.16
CA GLU A 319 -21.62 4.15 -1.20
C GLU A 319 -23.02 3.62 -1.63
N PRO A 320 -23.99 3.47 -0.69
CA PRO A 320 -23.85 3.65 0.76
C PRO A 320 -23.18 2.43 1.39
N ILE A 321 -22.26 2.71 2.31
CA ILE A 321 -21.63 1.70 3.15
C ILE A 321 -22.70 1.15 4.08
N THR A 322 -23.24 -0.03 3.81
CA THR A 322 -23.95 -0.77 4.85
C THR A 322 -22.88 -1.27 5.81
N ILE A 323 -22.70 -0.59 6.95
CA ILE A 323 -21.77 -1.04 7.99
C ILE A 323 -22.35 -2.34 8.55
N LYS A 324 -21.93 -3.48 8.00
CA LYS A 324 -22.08 -4.75 8.68
C LYS A 324 -20.89 -4.90 9.62
N VAL A 325 -21.16 -5.24 10.87
CA VAL A 325 -20.17 -5.31 11.96
C VAL A 325 -19.03 -6.31 11.65
N ASP A 326 -19.22 -7.16 10.66
CA ASP A 326 -18.30 -8.17 10.18
C ASP A 326 -17.67 -7.89 8.81
N ASP A 327 -18.09 -6.88 8.04
CA ASP A 327 -17.61 -6.67 6.65
C ASP A 327 -16.15 -6.15 6.61
N PRO A 328 -15.25 -6.86 5.90
CA PRO A 328 -13.84 -6.51 5.81
C PRO A 328 -13.53 -5.26 4.98
N ASN A 329 -14.48 -4.74 4.21
CA ASN A 329 -14.29 -3.48 3.49
C ASN A 329 -14.75 -2.28 4.32
N HIS A 330 -15.41 -2.50 5.47
CA HIS A 330 -16.23 -1.49 6.14
C HIS A 330 -16.14 -1.51 7.67
N THR A 331 -14.94 -1.75 8.18
CA THR A 331 -14.68 -1.63 9.61
C THR A 331 -14.68 -0.15 10.04
N PRO A 332 -14.95 0.18 11.32
CA PRO A 332 -15.03 1.57 11.76
C PRO A 332 -13.75 2.38 11.42
N VAL A 333 -12.58 1.76 11.45
CA VAL A 333 -11.33 2.43 11.10
C VAL A 333 -11.12 2.52 9.60
N SER A 334 -11.41 1.47 8.81
CA SER A 334 -11.31 1.56 7.34
C SER A 334 -12.31 2.58 6.77
N VAL A 335 -13.50 2.67 7.36
CA VAL A 335 -14.51 3.68 7.00
C VAL A 335 -14.03 5.09 7.32
N HIS A 336 -13.45 5.31 8.52
CA HIS A 336 -12.92 6.62 8.88
C HIS A 336 -11.74 7.03 7.98
N TYR A 337 -10.84 6.09 7.72
CA TYR A 337 -9.70 6.28 6.83
C TYR A 337 -10.16 6.59 5.39
N GLY A 338 -11.07 5.79 4.85
CA GLY A 338 -11.60 5.99 3.50
C GLY A 338 -12.40 7.28 3.35
N LYS A 339 -13.15 7.71 4.38
CA LYS A 339 -13.78 9.04 4.38
C LYS A 339 -12.77 10.17 4.39
N LEU A 340 -11.72 10.08 5.22
CA LEU A 340 -10.66 11.10 5.28
C LEU A 340 -9.92 11.24 3.94
N LEU A 341 -9.70 10.11 3.26
CA LEU A 341 -8.99 10.05 1.98
C LEU A 341 -9.87 10.14 0.76
N ASP A 342 -11.18 10.34 0.97
CA ASP A 342 -12.14 10.59 -0.10
C ASP A 342 -12.31 9.42 -1.08
N LEU A 343 -12.23 8.20 -0.53
CA LEU A 343 -12.26 6.94 -1.28
C LEU A 343 -13.67 6.44 -1.59
N TYR A 344 -14.68 6.90 -0.84
CA TYR A 344 -16.04 6.37 -0.92
C TYR A 344 -16.97 7.23 -1.79
N GLY A 345 -17.77 6.58 -2.63
CA GLY A 345 -18.92 7.20 -3.31
C GLY A 345 -18.57 8.18 -4.43
N LYS A 346 -17.28 8.29 -4.78
CA LYS A 346 -16.78 9.22 -5.81
C LYS A 346 -16.58 8.61 -7.18
N GLY A 347 -16.80 7.30 -7.32
CA GLY A 347 -16.36 6.58 -8.49
C GLY A 347 -14.83 6.39 -8.49
N PRO A 348 -14.25 6.10 -9.65
CA PRO A 348 -12.82 5.85 -9.79
C PRO A 348 -12.01 7.11 -9.53
N THR A 349 -11.19 7.07 -8.49
CA THR A 349 -10.41 8.20 -8.02
C THR A 349 -9.00 7.79 -7.64
N ILE A 350 -8.06 8.73 -7.73
CA ILE A 350 -6.74 8.59 -7.11
C ILE A 350 -6.91 8.99 -5.64
N PRO A 351 -6.58 8.15 -4.64
CA PRO A 351 -6.79 8.50 -3.25
C PRO A 351 -5.92 9.70 -2.82
N LYS A 352 -6.42 10.59 -1.94
CA LYS A 352 -5.68 11.79 -1.46
C LYS A 352 -4.26 11.50 -0.95
N SER A 353 -4.05 10.35 -0.33
CA SER A 353 -2.72 9.91 0.11
C SER A 353 -1.76 9.64 -1.06
N PHE A 354 -2.24 8.98 -2.12
CA PHE A 354 -1.43 8.65 -3.31
C PHE A 354 -1.16 9.88 -4.17
N ARG A 355 -2.04 10.87 -4.12
CA ARG A 355 -1.84 12.18 -4.76
C ARG A 355 -0.61 12.92 -4.19
N ALA A 356 -0.30 12.70 -2.90
CA ALA A 356 0.92 13.24 -2.28
C ALA A 356 2.20 12.48 -2.69
N LEU A 357 2.09 11.37 -3.42
CA LEU A 357 3.24 10.64 -3.97
C LEU A 357 3.68 11.18 -5.34
N ILE A 358 3.01 12.18 -5.90
CA ILE A 358 3.44 12.84 -7.14
C ILE A 358 4.78 13.53 -6.88
N THR A 359 5.84 12.99 -7.49
CA THR A 359 7.20 13.54 -7.41
C THR A 359 7.58 14.32 -8.64
N ASP A 360 6.99 14.00 -9.79
CA ASP A 360 7.16 14.74 -11.04
C ASP A 360 5.79 14.96 -11.69
N LYS A 361 5.29 16.20 -11.57
CA LYS A 361 3.99 16.62 -12.12
C LYS A 361 3.96 16.49 -13.65
N ASN A 362 5.04 16.87 -14.33
CA ASN A 362 5.09 16.87 -15.79
C ASN A 362 5.09 15.44 -16.33
N GLN A 363 5.87 14.55 -15.70
CA GLN A 363 5.86 13.14 -16.05
C GLN A 363 4.51 12.49 -15.74
N ALA A 364 3.87 12.82 -14.61
CA ALA A 364 2.54 12.32 -14.29
C ALA A 364 1.51 12.72 -15.36
N VAL A 365 1.52 13.98 -15.80
CA VAL A 365 0.67 14.45 -16.92
C VAL A 365 0.93 13.59 -18.16
N GLN A 366 2.18 13.42 -18.56
CA GLN A 366 2.52 12.64 -19.77
C GLN A 366 2.06 11.17 -19.67
N ASP A 367 2.31 10.52 -18.52
CA ASP A 367 1.92 9.14 -18.27
C ASP A 367 0.40 8.97 -18.39
N PHE A 368 -0.37 9.81 -17.71
CA PHE A 368 -1.82 9.73 -17.73
C PHE A 368 -2.42 10.19 -19.05
N THR A 369 -1.90 11.24 -19.69
CA THR A 369 -2.33 11.65 -21.03
C THR A 369 -2.22 10.48 -22.00
N LYS A 370 -1.12 9.72 -21.95
CA LYS A 370 -0.97 8.52 -22.77
C LYS A 370 -2.01 7.44 -22.40
N ILE A 371 -2.26 7.18 -21.12
CA ILE A 371 -3.30 6.22 -20.70
C ILE A 371 -4.69 6.65 -21.21
N PHE A 372 -4.98 7.95 -21.25
CA PHE A 372 -6.26 8.48 -21.73
C PHE A 372 -6.41 8.47 -23.27
N THR A 373 -5.31 8.36 -24.06
CA THR A 373 -5.42 8.18 -25.52
C THR A 373 -5.80 6.77 -25.93
N TRP A 374 -5.69 5.78 -25.02
CA TRP A 374 -6.05 4.40 -25.30
C TRP A 374 -7.56 4.20 -25.45
N ASN A 375 -7.94 3.22 -26.28
CA ASN A 375 -9.33 2.86 -26.54
C ASN A 375 -9.88 1.85 -25.52
N TRP A 376 -10.04 2.29 -24.27
CA TRP A 376 -10.69 1.50 -23.23
C TRP A 376 -12.09 2.02 -22.89
N GLU A 377 -12.94 1.09 -22.48
CA GLU A 377 -14.33 1.28 -22.05
C GLU A 377 -14.54 0.76 -20.62
N HIS A 378 -13.89 -0.34 -20.26
CA HIS A 378 -14.00 -0.95 -18.93
C HIS A 378 -12.76 -0.70 -18.08
N ILE A 379 -12.89 -0.80 -16.76
CA ILE A 379 -11.77 -0.75 -15.84
C ILE A 379 -11.84 -1.85 -14.78
N ILE A 380 -10.73 -2.57 -14.62
CA ILE A 380 -10.48 -3.52 -13.53
C ILE A 380 -9.43 -2.89 -12.62
N MET A 381 -9.72 -2.91 -11.32
CA MET A 381 -8.99 -2.15 -10.31
C MET A 381 -8.56 -3.10 -9.20
N ALA A 382 -7.37 -2.92 -8.63
CA ALA A 382 -6.97 -3.71 -7.47
C ALA A 382 -7.89 -3.47 -6.27
N HIS A 383 -8.29 -2.23 -6.02
CA HIS A 383 -9.11 -1.91 -4.86
C HIS A 383 -10.47 -1.37 -5.27
N GLY A 384 -11.52 -1.98 -4.71
CA GLY A 384 -12.90 -1.57 -4.94
C GLY A 384 -13.60 -2.38 -6.03
N ASN A 385 -14.59 -1.76 -6.67
CA ASN A 385 -15.43 -2.43 -7.67
C ASN A 385 -14.86 -2.27 -9.08
N ASN A 386 -14.85 -3.37 -9.83
CA ASN A 386 -14.58 -3.30 -11.25
C ASN A 386 -15.75 -2.60 -11.94
N LEU A 387 -15.44 -1.62 -12.80
CA LEU A 387 -16.46 -0.84 -13.49
C LEU A 387 -16.53 -1.32 -14.94
N ILE A 388 -17.57 -2.11 -15.20
CA ILE A 388 -17.87 -2.66 -16.52
C ILE A 388 -18.98 -1.82 -17.13
N THR A 389 -18.58 -0.91 -18.01
CA THR A 389 -19.50 -0.01 -18.70
C THR A 389 -20.35 -0.76 -19.72
N GLN A 390 -21.62 -0.38 -19.82
CA GLN A 390 -22.58 -0.96 -20.77
C GLN A 390 -22.93 -0.01 -21.92
N ASN A 391 -22.60 1.28 -21.80
CA ASN A 391 -22.89 2.28 -22.83
C ASN A 391 -21.85 3.42 -22.87
N PRO A 392 -21.81 4.21 -23.96
CA PRO A 392 -20.83 5.28 -24.14
C PRO A 392 -20.88 6.40 -23.08
N GLU A 393 -22.05 6.73 -22.54
CA GLU A 393 -22.17 7.77 -21.51
C GLU A 393 -21.50 7.36 -20.19
N GLN A 394 -21.59 6.08 -19.83
CA GLN A 394 -20.87 5.54 -18.67
C GLN A 394 -19.36 5.62 -18.87
N VAL A 395 -18.87 5.32 -20.08
CA VAL A 395 -17.44 5.45 -20.43
C VAL A 395 -16.99 6.91 -20.35
N ARG A 396 -17.79 7.84 -20.88
CA ARG A 396 -17.50 9.28 -20.84
C ARG A 396 -17.41 9.79 -19.41
N LYS A 397 -18.39 9.43 -18.56
CA LYS A 397 -18.39 9.82 -17.15
C LYS A 397 -17.19 9.24 -16.41
N LEU A 398 -16.90 7.95 -16.62
CA LEU A 398 -15.74 7.26 -16.05
C LEU A 398 -14.42 7.97 -16.38
N LYS A 399 -14.21 8.34 -17.65
CA LYS A 399 -13.02 9.09 -18.08
C LYS A 399 -12.97 10.50 -17.47
N LEU A 400 -14.11 11.18 -17.38
CA LEU A 400 -14.20 12.50 -16.77
C LEU A 400 -13.83 12.46 -15.28
N ASP A 401 -14.50 11.61 -14.49
CA ASP A 401 -14.26 11.47 -13.05
C ASP A 401 -12.77 11.17 -12.77
N TYR A 402 -12.16 10.26 -13.56
CA TYR A 402 -10.75 9.92 -13.41
C TYR A 402 -9.82 11.10 -13.77
N SER A 403 -10.14 11.84 -14.84
CA SER A 403 -9.37 13.03 -15.25
C SER A 403 -9.49 14.20 -14.27
N GLU A 404 -10.66 14.41 -13.67
CA GLU A 404 -10.88 15.41 -12.63
C GLU A 404 -10.11 15.04 -11.36
N ALA A 405 -10.17 13.77 -10.95
CA ALA A 405 -9.41 13.26 -9.82
C ALA A 405 -7.91 13.48 -9.99
N LEU A 406 -7.38 13.37 -11.21
CA LEU A 406 -5.99 13.68 -11.53
C LEU A 406 -5.71 15.19 -11.48
N SER A 407 -6.58 16.00 -12.10
CA SER A 407 -6.44 17.46 -12.21
C SER A 407 -6.40 18.16 -10.86
N GLU A 408 -7.23 17.71 -9.90
CA GLU A 408 -7.24 18.23 -8.51
C GLU A 408 -5.86 18.20 -7.84
N ASN A 409 -4.96 17.28 -8.23
CA ASN A 409 -3.65 17.10 -7.58
C ASN A 409 -2.52 17.77 -8.33
N LEU A 410 -2.63 17.75 -9.65
CA LEU A 410 -1.65 18.40 -10.47
C LEU A 410 -1.77 19.92 -10.28
N LYS A 411 -2.90 20.48 -9.81
CA LYS A 411 -3.15 21.94 -9.87
C LYS A 411 -2.87 22.43 -11.29
N LEU A 412 -3.44 21.75 -12.27
CA LEU A 412 -3.48 22.25 -13.64
C LEU A 412 -4.42 23.45 -13.71
#